data_AF-A0A1G7GZ82-F1
#
_entry.id   AF-A0A1G7GZ82-F1
#
_cell.length_a   1.000
_cell.length_b   1.000
_cell.length_c   1.000
_cell.angle_alpha   90.00
_cell.angle_beta   90.00
_cell.angle_gamma   90.00
#
_symmetry.space_group_name_H-M   'P 1'
#
loop_
_entity.id
_entity.type
_entity.pdbx_description
1 polymer ?
#
loop_
_entity_poly.entity_id
_entity_poly.type
_entity_poly.pdbx_seq_one_letter_code
_entity_poly.pdbx_strand_id
1 'polypeptide(L)'
;MLKNKPHLVLWFIGALLAIGCCISYFFKIDTNFLLTLGETYLVVAHSHIFLLGSLWFLLCGFGYFILQKYEITPIYSLTKIHLIATLLSLLGIVVDQFTNNDGVESVIAWTSILLFLVAQTIYFINITTATVLKVRVK
;
A
#
# COMPACT_ATOMS: atom_id res chain seq x y z
N MET A 1 -17.36 -7.32 2.31
CA MET A 1 -16.06 -7.96 2.59
C MET A 1 -15.23 -7.18 3.61
N LEU A 2 -14.94 -5.88 3.39
CA LEU A 2 -14.12 -5.04 4.28
C LEU A 2 -14.59 -4.99 5.75
N LYS A 3 -15.90 -4.97 6.01
CA LYS A 3 -16.48 -4.96 7.37
C LYS A 3 -16.16 -6.21 8.19
N ASN A 4 -16.15 -7.37 7.55
CA ASN A 4 -16.06 -8.66 8.25
C ASN A 4 -14.66 -9.26 8.15
N LYS A 5 -13.98 -9.06 7.02
CA LYS A 5 -12.69 -9.66 6.69
C LYS A 5 -11.79 -8.64 5.97
N PRO A 6 -11.32 -7.59 6.67
CA PRO A 6 -10.49 -6.56 6.06
C PRO A 6 -9.14 -7.07 5.56
N HIS A 7 -8.57 -8.08 6.22
CA HIS A 7 -7.34 -8.74 5.79
C HIS A 7 -7.43 -9.29 4.35
N LEU A 8 -8.57 -9.88 3.94
CA LEU A 8 -8.74 -10.37 2.56
C LEU A 8 -8.69 -9.25 1.53
N VAL A 9 -9.27 -8.09 1.84
CA VAL A 9 -9.25 -6.93 0.93
C VAL A 9 -7.83 -6.41 0.78
N LEU A 10 -7.11 -6.28 1.90
CA LEU A 10 -5.72 -5.83 1.91
C LEU A 10 -4.80 -6.82 1.19
N TRP A 11 -4.98 -8.12 1.40
CA TRP A 11 -4.22 -9.15 0.69
C TRP A 11 -4.52 -9.19 -0.80
N PHE A 12 -5.78 -9.00 -1.19
CA PHE A 12 -6.15 -8.90 -2.60
C PHE A 12 -5.47 -7.72 -3.27
N ILE A 13 -5.47 -6.54 -2.64
CA ILE A 13 -4.76 -5.36 -3.13
C ILE A 13 -3.25 -5.61 -3.17
N GLY A 14 -2.68 -6.21 -2.11
CA GLY A 14 -1.27 -6.59 -2.07
C GLY A 14 -0.89 -7.53 -3.22
N ALA A 15 -1.73 -8.52 -3.52
CA ALA A 15 -1.54 -9.42 -4.65
C ALA A 15 -1.61 -8.69 -6.00
N LEU A 16 -2.56 -7.76 -6.18
CA LEU A 16 -2.63 -6.93 -7.39
C LEU A 16 -1.36 -6.08 -7.59
N LEU A 17 -0.83 -5.50 -6.51
CA LEU A 17 0.43 -4.74 -6.56
C LEU A 17 1.63 -5.64 -6.87
N ALA A 18 1.68 -6.87 -6.33
CA ALA A 18 2.72 -7.84 -6.67
C ALA A 18 2.65 -8.23 -8.16
N ILE A 19 1.44 -8.45 -8.70
CA ILE A 19 1.24 -8.69 -10.13
C ILE A 19 1.72 -7.49 -10.95
N GLY A 20 1.36 -6.26 -10.55
CA GLY A 20 1.85 -5.04 -11.19
C GLY A 20 3.37 -4.94 -11.20
N CYS A 21 4.03 -5.29 -10.09
CA CYS A 21 5.48 -5.41 -10.01
C CYS A 21 6.01 -6.43 -11.04
N CYS A 22 5.48 -7.66 -11.06
CA CYS A 22 5.90 -8.68 -12.03
C CYS A 22 5.71 -8.23 -13.48
N ILE A 23 4.57 -7.61 -13.81
CA ILE A 23 4.30 -7.07 -15.15
C ILE A 23 5.35 -6.01 -15.53
N SER A 24 5.69 -5.10 -14.60
CA SER A 24 6.74 -4.09 -14.86
C SER A 24 8.11 -4.74 -15.18
N TYR A 25 8.41 -5.89 -14.58
CA TYR A 25 9.60 -6.68 -14.90
C TYR A 25 9.51 -7.40 -16.25
N PHE A 26 8.33 -7.78 -16.75
CA PHE A 26 8.21 -8.35 -18.09
C PHE A 26 8.51 -7.30 -19.17
N PHE A 27 8.06 -6.06 -19.00
CA PHE A 27 8.44 -4.95 -19.89
C PHE A 27 9.95 -4.63 -19.88
N LYS A 28 10.67 -5.04 -18.83
CA LYS A 28 12.15 -4.97 -18.77
C LYS A 28 12.83 -5.98 -19.70
N ILE A 29 12.19 -7.12 -20.01
CA ILE A 29 12.80 -8.20 -20.81
C ILE A 29 12.78 -7.85 -22.32
N ASP A 30 11.76 -7.13 -22.78
CA ASP A 30 11.64 -6.72 -24.19
C ASP A 30 12.47 -5.48 -24.57
N THR A 31 12.95 -4.70 -23.59
CA THR A 31 13.71 -3.45 -23.84
C THR A 31 15.22 -3.67 -24.08
N ASN A 32 15.65 -4.88 -24.43
CA ASN A 32 16.93 -5.11 -25.11
C ASN A 32 16.99 -4.48 -26.52
N PHE A 33 15.87 -3.96 -27.03
CA PHE A 33 15.85 -3.07 -28.19
C PHE A 33 15.98 -1.60 -27.77
N LEU A 34 17.23 -1.16 -27.57
CA LEU A 34 17.68 0.18 -27.96
C LEU A 34 17.14 1.42 -27.19
N LEU A 35 16.91 1.37 -25.87
CA LEU A 35 16.68 2.60 -25.08
C LEU A 35 17.63 2.73 -23.89
N THR A 36 18.21 3.92 -23.81
CA THR A 36 19.28 4.43 -22.95
C THR A 36 19.25 3.90 -21.52
N LEU A 37 20.43 3.54 -20.98
CA LEU A 37 20.66 3.08 -19.59
C LEU A 37 19.92 3.90 -18.51
N GLY A 38 19.63 5.19 -18.75
CA GLY A 38 18.85 6.04 -17.82
C GLY A 38 17.39 5.62 -17.65
N GLU A 39 16.73 5.12 -18.69
CA GLU A 39 15.30 4.73 -18.61
C GLU A 39 15.12 3.36 -17.95
N THR A 40 16.12 2.49 -18.03
CA THR A 40 16.12 1.17 -17.38
C THR A 40 16.18 1.30 -15.85
N TYR A 41 16.91 2.28 -15.31
CA TYR A 41 16.89 2.55 -13.86
C TYR A 41 15.56 3.13 -13.38
N LEU A 42 14.91 3.95 -14.21
CA LEU A 42 13.60 4.53 -13.90
C LEU A 42 12.56 3.40 -13.76
N VAL A 43 12.47 2.47 -14.72
CA VAL A 43 11.56 1.32 -14.64
C VAL A 43 11.85 0.42 -13.42
N VAL A 44 13.12 0.23 -13.06
CA VAL A 44 13.50 -0.58 -11.88
C VAL A 44 13.09 0.12 -10.57
N ALA A 45 13.36 1.42 -10.41
CA ALA A 45 12.93 2.16 -9.22
C ALA A 45 11.40 2.14 -9.05
N HIS A 46 10.66 2.27 -10.17
CA HIS A 46 9.19 2.22 -10.18
C HIS A 46 8.65 0.85 -9.76
N SER A 47 9.27 -0.25 -10.20
CA SER A 47 8.86 -1.62 -9.81
C SER A 47 8.97 -1.89 -8.31
N HIS A 48 9.91 -1.23 -7.62
CA HIS A 48 10.15 -1.42 -6.19
C HIS A 48 9.07 -0.75 -5.32
N ILE A 49 8.43 0.32 -5.82
CA ILE A 49 7.30 0.96 -5.14
C ILE A 49 6.08 0.02 -5.11
N PHE A 50 5.82 -0.70 -6.20
CA PHE A 50 4.77 -1.72 -6.24
C PHE A 50 5.06 -2.88 -5.29
N LEU A 51 6.31 -3.34 -5.23
CA LEU A 51 6.72 -4.39 -4.29
C LEU A 51 6.59 -3.93 -2.83
N LEU A 52 7.09 -2.74 -2.51
CA LEU A 52 6.99 -2.16 -1.17
C LEU A 52 5.54 -2.01 -0.74
N GLY A 53 4.70 -1.43 -1.62
CA GLY A 53 3.26 -1.30 -1.39
C GLY A 53 2.61 -2.67 -1.17
N SER A 54 2.93 -3.66 -2.01
CA SER A 54 2.43 -5.03 -1.88
C SER A 54 2.75 -5.64 -0.50
N LEU A 55 4.02 -5.63 -0.11
CA LEU A 55 4.47 -6.15 1.18
C LEU A 55 3.80 -5.43 2.34
N TRP A 56 3.62 -4.11 2.23
CA TRP A 56 2.97 -3.32 3.25
C TRP A 56 1.49 -3.66 3.41
N PHE A 57 0.75 -3.79 2.30
CA PHE A 57 -0.65 -4.23 2.32
C PHE A 57 -0.80 -5.64 2.89
N LEU A 58 0.13 -6.56 2.57
CA LEU A 58 0.17 -7.91 3.14
C LEU A 58 0.40 -7.87 4.66
N LEU A 59 1.34 -7.04 5.12
CA LEU A 59 1.64 -6.85 6.54
C LEU A 59 0.46 -6.23 7.31
N CYS A 60 -0.14 -5.16 6.78
CA CYS A 60 -1.33 -4.56 7.38
C CYS A 60 -2.48 -5.58 7.44
N GLY A 61 -2.68 -6.35 6.36
CA GLY A 61 -3.64 -7.44 6.31
C GLY A 61 -3.38 -8.51 7.38
N PHE A 62 -2.12 -8.85 7.64
CA PHE A 62 -1.75 -9.79 8.69
C PHE A 62 -2.17 -9.31 10.09
N GLY A 63 -2.01 -8.02 10.42
CA GLY A 63 -2.48 -7.51 11.71
C GLY A 63 -4.01 -7.59 11.87
N TYR A 64 -4.78 -7.35 10.81
CA TYR A 64 -6.23 -7.56 10.83
C TYR A 64 -6.63 -9.04 10.88
N PHE A 65 -5.83 -9.93 10.27
CA PHE A 65 -6.03 -11.37 10.36
C PHE A 65 -5.83 -11.86 11.80
N ILE A 66 -4.82 -11.34 12.50
CA ILE A 66 -4.61 -11.62 13.93
C ILE A 66 -5.86 -11.24 14.74
N LEU A 67 -6.40 -10.04 14.56
CA LEU A 67 -7.63 -9.63 15.25
C LEU A 67 -8.78 -10.62 15.02
N GLN A 68 -8.97 -11.05 13.76
CA GLN A 68 -10.01 -12.02 13.45
C GLN A 68 -9.75 -13.39 14.10
N LYS A 69 -8.50 -13.86 14.16
CA LYS A 69 -8.12 -15.12 14.82
C LYS A 69 -8.50 -15.10 16.31
N TYR A 70 -8.51 -13.93 16.94
CA TYR A 70 -8.93 -13.74 18.33
C TYR A 70 -10.40 -13.29 18.47
N GLU A 71 -11.20 -13.37 17.40
CA GLU A 71 -12.62 -12.95 17.39
C GLU A 71 -12.84 -11.47 17.77
N ILE A 72 -11.84 -10.63 17.50
CA ILE A 72 -11.88 -9.18 17.72
C ILE A 72 -12.27 -8.48 16.42
N THR A 73 -13.28 -7.62 16.49
CA THR A 73 -13.74 -6.82 15.37
C THR A 73 -13.08 -5.45 15.35
N PRO A 74 -12.37 -5.08 14.26
CA PRO A 74 -11.86 -3.73 14.11
C PRO A 74 -13.00 -2.74 13.83
N ILE A 75 -12.77 -1.47 14.14
CA ILE A 75 -13.73 -0.40 13.88
C ILE A 75 -13.78 -0.15 12.37
N TYR A 76 -14.92 -0.48 11.75
CA TYR A 76 -15.10 -0.43 10.30
C TYR A 76 -14.73 0.92 9.67
N SER A 77 -15.16 2.02 10.29
CA SER A 77 -14.87 3.38 9.78
C SER A 77 -13.37 3.67 9.75
N LEU A 78 -12.62 3.29 10.79
CA LEU A 78 -11.17 3.48 10.83
C LEU A 78 -10.46 2.58 9.82
N THR A 79 -10.92 1.34 9.64
CA THR A 79 -10.41 0.44 8.60
C THR A 79 -10.59 1.03 7.21
N LYS A 80 -11.76 1.63 6.93
CA LYS A 80 -12.06 2.28 5.66
C LYS A 80 -11.16 3.50 5.42
N ILE A 81 -11.00 4.37 6.42
CA ILE A 81 -10.16 5.56 6.31
C ILE A 81 -8.69 5.17 6.11
N HIS A 82 -8.18 4.21 6.89
CA HIS A 82 -6.84 3.66 6.72
C HIS A 82 -6.62 3.15 5.28
N LEU A 83 -7.54 2.34 4.76
CA LEU A 83 -7.42 1.76 3.42
C LEU A 83 -7.36 2.85 2.35
N ILE A 84 -8.32 3.79 2.38
CA ILE A 84 -8.41 4.86 1.38
C ILE A 84 -7.17 5.77 1.46
N ALA A 85 -6.75 6.18 2.66
CA ALA A 85 -5.60 7.06 2.83
C ALA A 85 -4.29 6.39 2.39
N THR A 86 -4.11 5.09 2.68
CA THR A 86 -2.94 4.32 2.23
C THR A 86 -2.90 4.20 0.71
N LEU A 87 -4.06 3.94 0.07
CA LEU A 87 -4.16 3.88 -1.39
C LEU A 87 -3.90 5.23 -2.06
N LEU A 88 -4.47 6.32 -1.53
CA LEU A 88 -4.24 7.67 -2.04
C LEU A 88 -2.78 8.09 -1.90
N SER A 89 -2.15 7.75 -0.78
CA SER A 89 -0.72 7.97 -0.57
C SER A 89 0.12 7.21 -1.60
N LEU A 90 -0.13 5.92 -1.78
CA LEU A 90 0.60 5.11 -2.78
C LEU A 90 0.40 5.66 -4.19
N LEU A 91 -0.83 6.04 -4.54
CA LEU A 91 -1.13 6.64 -5.83
C LEU A 91 -0.38 7.96 -6.04
N GLY A 92 -0.33 8.82 -5.02
CA GLY A 92 0.41 10.08 -5.10
C GLY A 92 1.90 9.89 -5.28
N ILE A 93 2.51 8.91 -4.59
CA ILE A 93 3.92 8.53 -4.81
C ILE A 93 4.12 8.03 -6.25
N VAL A 94 3.25 7.15 -6.74
CA VAL A 94 3.34 6.63 -8.11
C VAL A 94 3.22 7.76 -9.13
N VAL A 95 2.25 8.65 -8.97
CA VAL A 95 2.05 9.80 -9.88
C VAL A 95 3.27 10.72 -9.87
N ASP A 96 3.81 11.05 -8.70
CA ASP A 96 5.01 11.88 -8.60
C ASP A 96 6.18 11.28 -9.39
N GLN A 97 6.44 9.99 -9.21
CA GLN A 97 7.57 9.32 -9.87
C GLN A 97 7.46 9.30 -11.39
N PHE A 98 6.24 9.27 -11.94
CA PHE A 98 6.00 9.30 -13.39
C PHE A 98 5.92 10.72 -13.98
N THR A 99 5.73 11.76 -13.15
CA THR A 99 5.49 13.14 -13.63
C THR A 99 6.63 14.09 -13.32
N ASN A 100 7.44 13.80 -12.32
CA ASN A 100 8.51 14.66 -11.84
C ASN A 100 9.88 14.13 -12.28
N ASN A 101 10.45 14.75 -13.32
CA ASN A 101 11.74 14.35 -13.91
C ASN A 101 12.91 15.24 -13.46
N ASP A 102 12.65 16.25 -12.63
CA ASP A 102 13.61 17.32 -12.34
C ASP A 102 14.56 16.97 -11.17
N GLY A 103 14.41 15.79 -10.57
CA GLY A 103 15.23 15.30 -9.46
C GLY A 103 15.02 16.04 -8.13
N VAL A 104 14.10 17.00 -8.08
CA VAL A 104 13.71 17.75 -6.88
C VAL A 104 12.45 17.12 -6.29
N GLU A 105 12.43 16.89 -4.98
CA GLU A 105 11.24 16.34 -4.31
C GLU A 105 10.03 17.27 -4.47
N SER A 106 8.91 16.74 -4.96
CA SER A 106 7.71 17.54 -5.16
C SER A 106 6.86 17.65 -3.89
N VAL A 107 5.97 18.66 -3.89
CA VAL A 107 4.91 18.79 -2.88
C VAL A 107 4.01 17.54 -2.86
N ILE A 108 3.81 16.88 -4.01
CA ILE A 108 2.99 15.67 -4.12
C ILE A 108 3.65 14.51 -3.36
N ALA A 109 4.96 14.32 -3.53
CA ALA A 109 5.72 13.31 -2.80
C ALA A 109 5.62 13.52 -1.29
N TRP A 110 5.92 14.72 -0.80
CA TRP A 110 5.85 15.05 0.64
C TRP A 110 4.44 14.89 1.21
N THR A 111 3.42 15.37 0.50
CA THR A 111 2.02 15.22 0.93
C THR A 111 1.63 13.75 0.99
N SER A 112 2.08 12.94 0.04
CA SER A 112 1.80 11.50 -0.01
C SER A 112 2.49 10.75 1.13
N ILE A 113 3.73 11.10 1.47
CA ILE A 113 4.46 10.54 2.62
C ILE A 113 3.76 10.90 3.93
N LEU A 114 3.37 12.16 4.12
CA LEU A 114 2.63 12.57 5.33
C LEU A 114 1.28 11.85 5.44
N LEU A 115 0.55 11.74 4.32
CA LEU A 115 -0.70 10.99 4.28
C LEU A 115 -0.49 9.51 4.62
N PHE A 116 0.62 8.91 4.17
CA PHE A 116 0.98 7.54 4.54
C PHE A 116 1.11 7.39 6.06
N LEU A 117 1.88 8.27 6.70
CA LEU A 117 2.13 8.24 8.15
C LEU A 117 0.83 8.39 8.94
N VAL A 118 -0.06 9.29 8.51
CA VAL A 118 -1.39 9.44 9.10
C VAL A 118 -2.20 8.15 8.92
N ALA A 119 -2.20 7.56 7.72
CA ALA A 119 -2.91 6.32 7.44
C ALA A 119 -2.42 5.13 8.31
N GLN A 120 -1.11 5.02 8.54
CA GLN A 120 -0.54 3.99 9.41
C GLN A 120 -0.85 4.26 10.88
N THR A 121 -0.87 5.52 11.31
CA THR A 121 -1.28 5.89 12.66
C THR A 121 -2.73 5.46 12.93
N ILE A 122 -3.64 5.71 11.98
CA ILE A 122 -5.03 5.27 12.06
C ILE A 122 -5.14 3.75 12.14
N TYR A 123 -4.32 3.02 11.39
CA TYR A 123 -4.24 1.55 11.46
C TYR A 123 -3.87 1.06 12.86
N PHE A 124 -2.78 1.58 13.43
CA PHE A 124 -2.33 1.18 14.77
C PHE A 124 -3.33 1.56 15.86
N ILE A 125 -3.93 2.76 15.78
CA ILE A 125 -5.01 3.18 16.69
C ILE A 125 -6.18 2.20 16.61
N ASN A 126 -6.59 1.80 15.42
CA ASN A 126 -7.71 0.89 15.23
C ASN A 126 -7.41 -0.50 15.82
N ILE A 127 -6.23 -1.07 15.56
CA ILE A 127 -5.82 -2.35 16.14
C ILE A 127 -5.77 -2.27 17.66
N THR A 128 -5.12 -1.25 18.20
CA THR A 128 -4.98 -1.07 19.65
C THR A 128 -6.34 -0.90 20.32
N THR A 129 -7.18 -0.03 19.78
CA THR A 129 -8.52 0.25 20.31
C THR A 129 -9.40 -1.00 20.27
N ALA A 130 -9.42 -1.71 19.14
CA ALA A 130 -10.19 -2.96 19.01
C ALA A 130 -9.71 -4.03 20.01
N THR A 131 -8.40 -4.12 20.21
CA THR A 131 -7.78 -5.08 21.15
C THR A 131 -8.08 -4.75 22.60
N VAL A 132 -7.91 -3.48 23.01
CA VAL A 132 -8.12 -3.02 24.39
C VAL A 132 -9.60 -3.09 24.77
N LEU A 133 -10.49 -2.63 23.89
CA LEU A 133 -11.94 -2.64 24.13
C LEU A 133 -12.56 -4.04 23.96
N LYS A 134 -11.79 -5.03 23.47
CA LYS A 134 -12.25 -6.40 23.17
C LYS A 134 -13.60 -6.41 22.46
N VAL A 135 -13.73 -5.62 21.40
CA VAL A 135 -14.98 -5.53 20.63
C VAL A 135 -15.19 -6.88 19.94
N ARG A 136 -16.01 -7.76 20.51
CA ARG A 136 -16.24 -9.11 19.98
C ARG A 136 -17.17 -9.09 18.78
N VAL A 137 -17.00 -10.08 17.91
CA VAL A 137 -17.94 -10.38 16.82
C VAL A 137 -19.32 -10.63 17.45
N LYS A 138 -20.34 -9.86 17.03
CA LYS A 138 -21.74 -10.14 17.32
C LYS A 138 -22.30 -11.14 16.31
#